data_AF-A0A7S2BXI5-F1
#
_entry.id   AF-A0A7S2BXI5-F1
#
_cell.length_a   1.000
_cell.length_b   1.000
_cell.length_c   1.000
_cell.angle_alpha   90.00
_cell.angle_beta   90.00
_cell.angle_gamma   90.00
#
_symmetry.space_group_name_H-M   'P 1'
#
loop_
_entity.id
_entity.type
_entity.pdbx_description
1 polymer ?
#
loop_
_entity_poly.entity_id
_entity_poly.type
_entity_poly.pdbx_seq_one_letter_code
_entity_poly.pdbx_strand_id
1 'polypeptide(L)'
;VDDRSFDDGHDPAWTALEKDDYTNGALHYYSATNVQTRGGVMNITTSAENTKIKVLNKDMKTYKTQTKHFKSGMVQTWNKFCFTGGIVEVRAALPGLPNTGGLWPAIWLMGNLARATYVGSSDWVWPWSYDTCNRKIQKQQLISKCNPNPHYEMGANVGRGAPEIDILEAMPGWELYTLKKGVKGGPPGGHAYNLKKPYISTSLQMAPGIDGVKRPKQGFFPDPGTWYEGQDYGYNTSMNIFFFGNKNEKPNEEYSYQSDAISANTQLTHEMWSSMQTYKVEWQLPESDPEGQGYIRWYINDRFVHGMGGEVVGAKNGAVIPSEPMYVILNTAMSSTWGFPTPCPSGCKASDEGPETCACYDCNDWNCKCGFAGGFCDSLPAHFMVDFVRVYQNSSDPLHKVGCSTPERPTHKWIEGHLSGFMGDDDEIPLQPLVTGGAPCDTAKECGGLKKGRGTCDTSTPPNSRSTASDDDDGWSTYKGTCVCEEGWMGPACRTHHGEDPILWFKEQKLGFDYPNFPGVLKMAVSLMAAVLIATVIAHVLQMRRVDVLGYTFKPGIHTLGTAKPRGGMKRSAASYGMPNRETTTDSGVNLSGLGRKQYSIATRPSEVHLSRMIDDDGR
;
A
#
# COMPACT_ATOMS: atom_id res chain seq x y z
N VAL A 1 -10.86 0.91 24.12
CA VAL A 1 -12.33 1.07 23.95
C VAL A 1 -12.73 -0.07 23.07
N ASP A 2 -13.70 -0.87 23.47
CA ASP A 2 -14.09 -2.04 22.69
C ASP A 2 -14.96 -1.64 21.50
N ASP A 3 -14.94 -2.47 20.46
CA ASP A 3 -15.64 -2.34 19.18
C ASP A 3 -15.47 -0.97 18.50
N ARG A 4 -14.26 -0.38 18.56
CA ARG A 4 -13.89 0.65 17.58
C ARG A 4 -13.88 0.01 16.19
N SER A 5 -14.55 0.67 15.25
CA SER A 5 -14.41 0.39 13.82
C SER A 5 -13.25 1.21 13.26
N PHE A 6 -12.49 0.60 12.36
CA PHE A 6 -11.41 1.23 11.61
C PHE A 6 -11.75 1.33 10.13
N ASP A 7 -13.02 1.17 9.75
CA ASP A 7 -13.44 1.40 8.36
C ASP A 7 -13.05 2.81 7.95
N ASP A 8 -12.91 3.03 6.64
CA ASP A 8 -12.51 4.33 6.15
C ASP A 8 -13.49 5.44 6.57
N GLY A 9 -12.96 6.57 7.01
CA GLY A 9 -13.74 7.65 7.63
C GLY A 9 -14.20 7.42 9.07
N HIS A 10 -14.00 6.25 9.70
CA HIS A 10 -14.51 5.98 11.06
C HIS A 10 -13.53 6.30 12.20
N ASP A 11 -12.23 6.34 11.91
CA ASP A 11 -11.19 6.60 12.91
C ASP A 11 -10.22 7.72 12.43
N PRO A 12 -9.92 8.73 13.26
CA PRO A 12 -9.06 9.85 12.87
C PRO A 12 -7.59 9.47 12.69
N ALA A 13 -7.10 8.40 13.33
CA ALA A 13 -5.69 8.03 13.27
C ALA A 13 -5.45 6.85 12.32
N TRP A 14 -6.42 5.93 12.21
CA TRP A 14 -6.25 4.65 11.53
C TRP A 14 -7.28 4.46 10.42
N THR A 15 -6.91 3.72 9.37
CA THR A 15 -7.83 3.16 8.37
C THR A 15 -7.46 1.70 8.14
N ALA A 16 -8.40 0.80 8.33
CA ALA A 16 -8.29 -0.59 7.94
C ALA A 16 -8.71 -0.75 6.46
N LEU A 17 -7.99 -1.60 5.74
CA LEU A 17 -8.21 -1.81 4.31
C LEU A 17 -9.32 -2.82 4.04
N GLU A 18 -10.13 -2.55 3.02
CA GLU A 18 -11.16 -3.45 2.47
C GLU A 18 -10.85 -3.69 0.98
N LYS A 19 -9.85 -4.55 0.69
CA LYS A 19 -9.40 -4.83 -0.68
C LYS A 19 -8.65 -6.14 -0.81
N ASP A 20 -8.59 -6.64 -2.04
CA ASP A 20 -7.69 -7.74 -2.39
C ASP A 20 -6.23 -7.27 -2.34
N ASP A 21 -5.36 -8.09 -1.76
CA ASP A 21 -3.93 -7.96 -1.95
C ASP A 21 -3.49 -8.84 -3.13
N TYR A 22 -2.94 -8.19 -4.14
CA TYR A 22 -2.44 -8.82 -5.36
C TYR A 22 -0.91 -8.79 -5.44
N THR A 23 -0.24 -8.37 -4.36
CA THR A 23 1.21 -8.36 -4.24
C THR A 23 1.73 -9.66 -3.64
N ASN A 24 3.02 -9.99 -3.86
CA ASN A 24 3.74 -11.05 -3.15
C ASN A 24 3.04 -12.43 -3.10
N GLY A 25 2.24 -12.81 -4.09
CA GLY A 25 1.51 -14.09 -4.07
C GLY A 25 0.48 -14.18 -2.93
N ALA A 26 -0.10 -13.05 -2.52
CA ALA A 26 -1.01 -12.97 -1.39
C ALA A 26 -2.25 -13.87 -1.52
N LEU A 27 -2.52 -14.65 -0.48
CA LEU A 27 -3.61 -15.62 -0.40
C LEU A 27 -4.86 -15.08 0.32
N HIS A 28 -4.72 -13.95 0.99
CA HIS A 28 -5.76 -13.35 1.82
C HIS A 28 -6.42 -12.17 1.10
N TYR A 29 -7.62 -11.82 1.57
CA TYR A 29 -8.28 -10.56 1.33
C TYR A 29 -8.18 -9.71 2.60
N TYR A 30 -7.79 -8.43 2.49
CA TYR A 30 -7.83 -7.53 3.64
C TYR A 30 -9.24 -7.02 3.84
N SER A 31 -9.81 -7.25 5.02
CA SER A 31 -11.10 -6.71 5.41
C SER A 31 -10.97 -5.82 6.64
N ALA A 32 -11.67 -4.69 6.62
CA ALA A 32 -11.74 -3.76 7.74
C ALA A 32 -12.41 -4.40 8.96
N THR A 33 -13.37 -5.31 8.73
CA THR A 33 -14.05 -6.07 9.80
C THR A 33 -13.13 -7.01 10.57
N ASN A 34 -11.96 -7.37 10.01
CA ASN A 34 -10.95 -8.19 10.66
C ASN A 34 -10.03 -7.36 11.58
N VAL A 35 -10.22 -6.05 11.69
CA VAL A 35 -9.49 -5.16 12.61
C VAL A 35 -10.49 -4.57 13.60
N GLN A 36 -10.40 -4.98 14.86
CA GLN A 36 -11.31 -4.51 15.91
C GLN A 36 -10.58 -4.31 17.22
N THR A 37 -11.17 -3.57 18.15
CA THR A 37 -10.63 -3.45 19.50
C THR A 37 -11.47 -4.25 20.49
N ARG A 38 -10.81 -5.03 21.34
CA ARG A 38 -11.48 -5.82 22.38
C ARG A 38 -10.54 -6.08 23.55
N GLY A 39 -11.01 -5.91 24.77
CA GLY A 39 -10.21 -6.23 25.97
C GLY A 39 -8.98 -5.34 26.12
N GLY A 40 -9.06 -4.10 25.63
CA GLY A 40 -7.98 -3.13 25.74
C GLY A 40 -6.94 -3.15 24.62
N VAL A 41 -6.99 -4.12 23.71
CA VAL A 41 -6.06 -4.23 22.56
C VAL A 41 -6.79 -4.05 21.23
N MET A 42 -6.05 -3.71 20.18
CA MET A 42 -6.47 -3.89 18.78
C MET A 42 -6.11 -5.31 18.34
N ASN A 43 -7.08 -6.06 17.83
CA ASN A 43 -6.93 -7.39 17.26
C ASN A 43 -7.04 -7.32 15.75
N ILE A 44 -5.97 -7.72 15.07
CA ILE A 44 -5.96 -8.00 13.63
C ILE A 44 -6.14 -9.52 13.49
N THR A 45 -7.31 -9.94 13.01
CA THR A 45 -7.70 -11.35 12.98
C THR A 45 -7.54 -11.93 11.58
N THR A 46 -6.91 -13.10 11.47
CA THR A 46 -6.89 -13.88 10.24
C THR A 46 -7.82 -15.08 10.38
N SER A 47 -8.73 -15.29 9.42
CA SER A 47 -9.69 -16.40 9.42
C SER A 47 -9.76 -17.11 8.05
N ALA A 48 -10.15 -18.38 8.06
CA ALA A 48 -10.38 -19.18 6.86
C ALA A 48 -11.80 -18.91 6.31
N GLU A 49 -11.99 -17.74 5.73
CA GLU A 49 -13.26 -17.28 5.18
C GLU A 49 -13.15 -16.91 3.70
N ASN A 50 -14.13 -17.36 2.93
CA ASN A 50 -14.18 -17.11 1.50
C ASN A 50 -14.63 -15.68 1.20
N THR A 51 -13.87 -14.99 0.35
CA THR A 51 -14.23 -13.69 -0.24
C THR A 51 -14.18 -13.78 -1.74
N LYS A 52 -15.27 -13.40 -2.41
CA LYS A 52 -15.30 -13.33 -3.88
C LYS A 52 -14.76 -11.98 -4.32
N ILE A 53 -13.75 -12.00 -5.17
CA ILE A 53 -13.11 -10.82 -5.74
C ILE A 53 -13.26 -10.82 -7.26
N LYS A 54 -13.24 -9.63 -7.85
CA LYS A 54 -13.16 -9.44 -9.30
C LYS A 54 -11.71 -9.22 -9.68
N VAL A 55 -11.18 -10.05 -10.57
CA VAL A 55 -9.80 -9.96 -11.05
C VAL A 55 -9.83 -9.73 -12.55
N LEU A 56 -9.11 -8.72 -13.02
CA LEU A 56 -8.96 -8.44 -14.44
C LEU A 56 -8.04 -9.49 -15.09
N ASN A 57 -8.58 -10.25 -16.02
CA ASN A 57 -7.77 -11.04 -16.94
C ASN A 57 -7.20 -10.11 -18.02
N LYS A 58 -5.89 -9.85 -17.96
CA LYS A 58 -5.21 -8.90 -18.87
C LYS A 58 -5.21 -9.38 -20.33
N ASP A 59 -5.12 -10.68 -20.57
CA ASP A 59 -5.07 -11.26 -21.92
C ASP A 59 -6.41 -11.16 -22.64
N MET A 60 -7.49 -11.48 -21.93
CA MET A 60 -8.85 -11.47 -22.48
C MET A 60 -9.54 -10.10 -22.32
N LYS A 61 -8.96 -9.19 -21.52
CA LYS A 61 -9.57 -7.91 -21.11
C LYS A 61 -10.97 -8.09 -20.51
N THR A 62 -11.16 -9.16 -19.75
CA THR A 62 -12.43 -9.50 -19.08
C THR A 62 -12.21 -9.71 -17.60
N TYR A 63 -13.23 -9.42 -16.78
CA TYR A 63 -13.20 -9.71 -15.35
C TYR A 63 -13.59 -11.16 -15.10
N LYS A 64 -12.80 -11.84 -14.27
CA LYS A 64 -13.11 -13.16 -13.73
C LYS A 64 -13.40 -13.02 -12.23
N THR A 65 -14.39 -13.76 -11.74
CA THR A 65 -14.57 -13.93 -10.30
C THR A 65 -13.58 -14.97 -9.78
N GLN A 66 -12.82 -14.61 -8.75
CA GLN A 66 -11.92 -15.49 -8.02
C GLN A 66 -12.32 -15.49 -6.54
N THR A 67 -12.04 -16.59 -5.85
CA THR A 67 -12.24 -16.69 -4.40
C THR A 67 -10.89 -16.59 -3.70
N LYS A 68 -10.78 -15.68 -2.73
CA LYS A 68 -9.75 -15.71 -1.69
C LYS A 68 -10.30 -16.52 -0.52
N HIS A 69 -9.54 -17.50 -0.04
CA HIS A 69 -10.00 -18.44 1.00
C HIS A 69 -9.68 -17.98 2.44
N PHE A 70 -9.00 -16.84 2.55
CA PHE A 70 -8.62 -16.25 3.82
C PHE A 70 -9.00 -14.78 3.86
N LYS A 71 -9.49 -14.33 5.02
CA LYS A 71 -9.62 -12.92 5.35
C LYS A 71 -8.60 -12.56 6.42
N SER A 72 -8.02 -11.39 6.31
CA SER A 72 -7.10 -10.84 7.31
C SER A 72 -7.27 -9.33 7.42
N GLY A 73 -6.48 -8.66 8.26
CA GLY A 73 -6.51 -7.21 8.40
C GLY A 73 -5.17 -6.55 8.10
N MET A 74 -5.24 -5.36 7.49
CA MET A 74 -4.18 -4.36 7.43
C MET A 74 -4.79 -3.04 7.89
N VAL A 75 -4.10 -2.34 8.78
CA VAL A 75 -4.51 -1.04 9.31
C VAL A 75 -3.33 -0.08 9.24
N GLN A 76 -3.58 1.13 8.75
CA GLN A 76 -2.54 2.11 8.47
C GLN A 76 -2.91 3.51 8.97
N THR A 77 -1.90 4.31 9.30
CA THR A 77 -2.07 5.74 9.60
C THR A 77 -1.83 6.65 8.39
N TRP A 78 -1.79 6.08 7.18
CA TRP A 78 -1.46 6.78 5.94
C TRP A 78 -2.26 8.08 5.80
N ASN A 79 -1.54 9.18 5.56
CA ASN A 79 -2.10 10.53 5.41
C ASN A 79 -3.04 11.01 6.54
N LYS A 80 -3.05 10.33 7.69
CA LYS A 80 -3.79 10.69 8.91
C LYS A 80 -2.82 11.06 10.03
N PHE A 81 -1.84 10.20 10.28
CA PHE A 81 -0.77 10.44 11.23
C PHE A 81 0.55 9.94 10.65
N CYS A 82 1.50 10.87 10.52
CA CYS A 82 2.85 10.59 10.06
C CYS A 82 3.86 11.33 10.93
N PHE A 83 5.11 10.89 10.89
CA PHE A 83 6.18 11.51 11.65
C PHE A 83 7.53 11.27 10.96
N THR A 84 8.51 12.11 11.29
CA THR A 84 9.87 12.02 10.79
C THR A 84 10.85 12.02 11.95
N GLY A 85 11.69 10.99 12.05
CA GLY A 85 12.67 10.81 13.12
C GLY A 85 12.05 10.56 14.50
N GLY A 86 12.91 10.27 15.46
CA GLY A 86 12.54 9.98 16.83
C GLY A 86 12.35 8.48 17.06
N ILE A 87 11.39 8.14 17.93
CA ILE A 87 11.14 6.78 18.38
C ILE A 87 9.72 6.38 18.05
N VAL A 88 9.54 5.18 17.53
CA VAL A 88 8.25 4.48 17.53
C VAL A 88 8.38 3.16 18.26
N GLU A 89 7.44 2.88 19.17
CA GLU A 89 7.33 1.60 19.85
C GLU A 89 5.93 1.03 19.70
N VAL A 90 5.86 -0.27 19.48
CA VAL A 90 4.63 -1.04 19.35
C VAL A 90 4.68 -2.20 20.31
N ARG A 91 3.71 -2.28 21.22
CA ARG A 91 3.56 -3.42 22.12
C ARG A 91 2.56 -4.39 21.53
N ALA A 92 3.02 -5.59 21.16
CA ALA A 92 2.20 -6.56 20.46
C ALA A 92 2.56 -8.02 20.81
N ALA A 93 1.59 -8.92 20.62
CA ALA A 93 1.76 -10.37 20.65
C ALA A 93 1.40 -10.95 19.28
N LEU A 94 2.25 -11.82 18.73
CA LEU A 94 2.14 -12.30 17.35
C LEU A 94 1.03 -13.36 17.20
N PRO A 95 0.37 -13.44 16.02
CA PRO A 95 -0.74 -14.35 15.77
C PRO A 95 -0.30 -15.80 15.59
N GLY A 96 -1.24 -16.72 15.85
CA GLY A 96 -1.09 -18.13 15.51
C GLY A 96 -0.02 -18.85 16.33
N LEU A 97 0.27 -20.08 15.95
CA LEU A 97 1.25 -20.91 16.66
C LEU A 97 2.67 -20.59 16.20
N PRO A 98 3.64 -20.42 17.12
CA PRO A 98 5.03 -20.10 16.77
C PRO A 98 5.70 -21.15 15.87
N ASN A 99 5.27 -22.40 15.97
CA ASN A 99 5.80 -23.54 15.23
C ASN A 99 5.04 -23.87 13.95
N THR A 100 4.05 -23.07 13.55
CA THR A 100 3.21 -23.33 12.38
C THR A 100 3.33 -22.20 11.36
N GLY A 101 4.01 -22.49 10.26
CA GLY A 101 4.26 -21.52 9.20
C GLY A 101 3.02 -21.17 8.37
N GLY A 102 2.96 -19.92 7.89
CA GLY A 102 1.94 -19.46 6.93
C GLY A 102 1.44 -18.04 7.17
N LEU A 103 1.33 -17.63 8.43
CA LEU A 103 1.02 -16.25 8.79
C LEU A 103 2.27 -15.38 8.68
N TRP A 104 2.09 -14.15 8.19
CA TRP A 104 3.13 -13.15 8.03
C TRP A 104 2.70 -11.85 8.73
N PRO A 105 2.81 -11.79 10.07
CA PRO A 105 2.57 -10.57 10.81
C PRO A 105 3.72 -9.58 10.60
N ALA A 106 3.39 -8.31 10.39
CA ALA A 106 4.36 -7.25 10.18
C ALA A 106 3.96 -5.96 10.91
N ILE A 107 4.99 -5.24 11.35
CA ILE A 107 4.93 -3.88 11.87
C ILE A 107 5.97 -3.10 11.09
N TRP A 108 5.54 -2.10 10.34
CA TRP A 108 6.43 -1.41 9.41
C TRP A 108 5.99 0.02 9.15
N LEU A 109 6.90 0.80 8.59
CA LEU A 109 6.72 2.18 8.22
C LEU A 109 7.00 2.35 6.73
N MET A 110 6.26 3.24 6.08
CA MET A 110 6.53 3.64 4.70
C MET A 110 6.45 5.15 4.55
N GLY A 111 7.25 5.73 3.67
CA GLY A 111 7.18 7.17 3.35
C GLY A 111 5.82 7.54 2.73
N ASN A 112 5.27 8.68 3.13
CA ASN A 112 3.88 9.09 2.82
C ASN A 112 3.61 9.38 1.33
N LEU A 113 4.65 9.43 0.48
CA LEU A 113 4.53 9.58 -0.97
C LEU A 113 4.01 8.33 -1.70
N ALA A 114 3.87 7.21 -1.00
CA ALA A 114 3.23 6.01 -1.48
C ALA A 114 2.32 5.41 -0.40
N ARG A 115 1.33 4.62 -0.81
CA ARG A 115 0.38 3.94 0.06
C ARG A 115 0.51 2.42 -0.09
N ALA A 116 0.72 1.73 1.03
CA ALA A 116 0.96 0.30 1.07
C ALA A 116 -0.16 -0.49 0.38
N THR A 117 0.22 -1.43 -0.46
CA THR A 117 -0.66 -2.25 -1.33
C THR A 117 -1.37 -1.51 -2.48
N TYR A 118 -1.13 -0.21 -2.66
CA TYR A 118 -1.58 0.56 -3.81
C TYR A 118 -0.39 0.78 -4.75
N VAL A 119 -0.09 -0.23 -5.57
CA VAL A 119 1.15 -0.30 -6.38
C VAL A 119 1.30 0.89 -7.34
N GLY A 120 0.17 1.48 -7.78
CA GLY A 120 0.17 2.69 -8.61
C GLY A 120 0.85 3.90 -7.97
N SER A 121 0.84 4.01 -6.64
CA SER A 121 1.52 5.09 -5.90
C SER A 121 2.99 4.80 -5.58
N SER A 122 3.37 3.51 -5.50
CA SER A 122 4.73 3.10 -5.13
C SER A 122 5.71 3.03 -6.30
N ASP A 123 5.19 2.95 -7.53
CA ASP A 123 6.00 2.78 -8.74
C ASP A 123 7.02 3.93 -8.93
N TRP A 124 8.31 3.59 -8.97
CA TRP A 124 9.45 4.54 -9.04
C TRP A 124 9.60 5.52 -7.86
N VAL A 125 8.78 5.36 -6.82
CA VAL A 125 8.81 6.15 -5.58
C VAL A 125 9.35 5.29 -4.43
N TRP A 126 8.88 4.04 -4.33
CA TRP A 126 9.36 3.08 -3.36
C TRP A 126 10.61 2.32 -3.86
N PRO A 127 11.61 2.04 -3.01
CA PRO A 127 11.85 2.56 -1.68
C PRO A 127 12.91 3.68 -1.70
N TRP A 128 12.76 4.69 -2.57
CA TRP A 128 13.83 5.67 -2.77
C TRP A 128 14.12 6.49 -1.51
N SER A 129 15.39 6.51 -1.08
CA SER A 129 15.94 7.40 -0.05
C SER A 129 17.24 8.01 -0.58
N TYR A 130 17.11 8.89 -1.57
CA TYR A 130 18.23 9.37 -2.37
C TYR A 130 18.03 10.82 -2.80
N ASP A 131 18.93 11.70 -2.38
CA ASP A 131 18.91 13.14 -2.70
C ASP A 131 20.22 13.60 -3.33
N THR A 132 20.64 12.92 -4.41
CA THR A 132 21.78 13.33 -5.24
C THR A 132 21.38 13.37 -6.71
N CYS A 133 21.79 14.41 -7.46
CA CYS A 133 21.52 14.44 -8.89
C CYS A 133 22.49 13.49 -9.61
N ASN A 134 21.97 12.32 -9.98
CA ASN A 134 22.66 11.37 -10.83
C ASN A 134 21.88 11.14 -12.13
N ARG A 135 22.38 11.75 -13.23
CA ARG A 135 21.74 11.67 -14.55
C ARG A 135 21.66 10.26 -15.13
N LYS A 136 22.46 9.30 -14.63
CA LYS A 136 22.43 7.91 -15.10
C LYS A 136 21.21 7.14 -14.59
N ILE A 137 20.77 7.44 -13.37
CA ILE A 137 19.64 6.77 -12.72
C ILE A 137 18.42 7.69 -12.61
N GLN A 138 18.45 8.88 -13.21
CA GLN A 138 17.37 9.86 -13.12
C GLN A 138 16.01 9.29 -13.57
N LYS A 139 15.99 8.41 -14.58
CA LYS A 139 14.75 7.79 -15.09
C LYS A 139 14.17 6.73 -14.14
N GLN A 140 14.95 6.30 -13.16
CA GLN A 140 14.59 5.26 -12.21
C GLN A 140 13.94 5.81 -10.93
N GLN A 141 14.21 7.08 -10.59
CA GLN A 141 13.63 7.79 -9.47
C GLN A 141 12.62 8.82 -9.98
N LEU A 142 11.34 8.65 -9.67
CA LEU A 142 10.30 9.53 -10.19
C LEU A 142 10.49 10.98 -9.74
N ILE A 143 10.83 11.17 -8.47
CA ILE A 143 11.07 12.49 -7.87
C ILE A 143 12.57 12.64 -7.66
N SER A 144 13.29 12.96 -8.75
CA SER A 144 14.75 13.05 -8.76
C SER A 144 15.25 14.48 -8.51
N LYS A 145 16.34 14.60 -7.73
CA LYS A 145 17.10 15.84 -7.54
C LYS A 145 17.56 16.50 -8.84
N CYS A 146 17.66 15.73 -9.92
CA CYS A 146 18.02 16.27 -11.22
C CYS A 146 16.93 17.12 -11.89
N ASN A 147 15.71 17.17 -11.31
CA ASN A 147 14.59 17.93 -11.82
C ASN A 147 14.51 19.33 -11.17
N PRO A 148 14.77 20.42 -11.92
CA PRO A 148 14.61 21.77 -11.39
C PRO A 148 13.15 22.21 -11.24
N ASN A 149 12.19 21.51 -11.85
CA ASN A 149 10.77 21.87 -11.85
C ASN A 149 9.86 20.64 -11.62
N PRO A 150 9.84 20.03 -10.42
CA PRO A 150 9.08 18.80 -10.18
C PRO A 150 7.57 18.98 -10.01
N HIS A 151 7.05 20.22 -10.10
CA HIS A 151 5.66 20.56 -9.82
C HIS A 151 5.22 20.11 -8.41
N TYR A 152 3.93 20.27 -8.08
CA TYR A 152 3.29 19.73 -6.85
C TYR A 152 4.04 20.01 -5.54
N GLU A 153 4.71 21.17 -5.44
CA GLU A 153 5.50 21.61 -4.29
C GLU A 153 6.71 20.73 -3.92
N MET A 154 7.14 19.80 -4.78
CA MET A 154 8.23 18.86 -4.46
C MET A 154 9.62 19.48 -4.23
N GLY A 155 9.76 20.80 -4.40
CA GLY A 155 11.02 21.52 -4.25
C GLY A 155 11.96 21.34 -5.44
N ALA A 156 12.45 22.45 -6.00
CA ALA A 156 13.40 22.38 -7.11
C ALA A 156 14.70 21.69 -6.69
N ASN A 157 15.15 20.71 -7.47
CA ASN A 157 16.36 19.94 -7.20
C ASN A 157 16.38 19.26 -5.82
N VAL A 158 15.31 18.53 -5.50
CA VAL A 158 15.22 17.67 -4.31
C VAL A 158 14.79 16.27 -4.76
N GLY A 159 15.61 15.28 -4.40
CA GLY A 159 15.30 13.86 -4.56
C GLY A 159 14.44 13.37 -3.41
N ARG A 160 13.35 12.68 -3.73
CA ARG A 160 12.33 12.22 -2.77
C ARG A 160 11.94 10.78 -3.09
N GLY A 161 11.19 10.15 -2.18
CA GLY A 161 10.70 8.79 -2.36
C GLY A 161 9.82 8.32 -1.22
N ALA A 162 9.58 7.00 -1.17
CA ALA A 162 8.83 6.36 -0.10
C ALA A 162 9.65 5.18 0.45
N PRO A 163 10.70 5.43 1.25
CA PRO A 163 11.49 4.36 1.87
C PRO A 163 10.65 3.53 2.83
N GLU A 164 11.17 2.36 3.20
CA GLU A 164 10.48 1.41 4.07
C GLU A 164 11.38 0.98 5.24
N ILE A 165 10.79 0.97 6.43
CA ILE A 165 11.43 0.51 7.66
C ILE A 165 10.55 -0.59 8.26
N ASP A 166 11.07 -1.81 8.28
CA ASP A 166 10.42 -2.94 8.93
C ASP A 166 10.85 -2.97 10.39
N ILE A 167 9.92 -2.60 11.30
CA ILE A 167 10.12 -2.76 12.74
C ILE A 167 10.15 -4.25 13.07
N LEU A 168 9.28 -5.04 12.44
CA LEU A 168 9.40 -6.49 12.35
C LEU A 168 8.62 -7.06 11.17
N GLU A 169 9.12 -8.18 10.65
CA GLU A 169 8.38 -9.16 9.88
C GLU A 169 8.64 -10.55 10.48
N ALA A 170 7.61 -11.28 10.89
CA ALA A 170 7.82 -12.54 11.60
C ALA A 170 7.71 -13.78 10.71
N MET A 171 8.59 -14.75 10.98
CA MET A 171 8.62 -16.04 10.31
C MET A 171 8.33 -17.19 11.30
N PRO A 172 7.09 -17.69 11.38
CA PRO A 172 6.74 -18.86 12.19
C PRO A 172 7.12 -20.17 11.50
N GLY A 173 7.19 -21.26 12.28
CA GLY A 173 7.41 -22.62 11.79
C GLY A 173 8.28 -23.47 12.72
N TRP A 174 8.33 -24.78 12.47
CA TRP A 174 9.23 -25.71 13.16
C TRP A 174 10.65 -25.68 12.57
N GLU A 175 11.67 -26.05 13.37
CA GLU A 175 13.11 -26.12 13.02
C GLU A 175 13.37 -26.71 11.62
N LEU A 176 14.48 -26.49 10.91
CA LEU A 176 15.72 -25.73 10.98
C LEU A 176 15.98 -25.52 9.48
N TYR A 177 16.28 -24.30 9.00
CA TYR A 177 17.13 -24.26 7.80
C TYR A 177 18.46 -24.86 8.28
N THR A 178 18.67 -26.16 8.12
CA THR A 178 20.03 -26.67 8.03
C THR A 178 20.59 -25.91 6.85
N LEU A 179 21.45 -24.92 7.14
CA LEU A 179 22.26 -24.24 6.15
C LEU A 179 22.62 -25.27 5.09
N LYS A 180 22.22 -25.04 3.83
CA LYS A 180 22.50 -25.98 2.74
C LYS A 180 23.94 -26.45 2.91
N LYS A 181 24.16 -27.76 2.96
CA LYS A 181 25.49 -28.37 3.14
C LYS A 181 26.47 -27.66 2.20
N GLY A 182 27.34 -26.80 2.74
CA GLY A 182 28.20 -25.91 1.94
C GLY A 182 28.06 -24.40 2.13
N VAL A 183 27.24 -23.88 3.05
CA VAL A 183 27.39 -22.48 3.51
C VAL A 183 28.74 -22.35 4.21
N LYS A 184 29.75 -21.92 3.44
CA LYS A 184 31.06 -21.50 3.92
C LYS A 184 30.99 -19.99 4.14
N GLY A 185 31.54 -19.54 5.27
CA GLY A 185 31.48 -18.14 5.69
C GLY A 185 30.53 -18.01 6.87
N GLY A 186 31.10 -17.83 8.06
CA GLY A 186 30.46 -17.03 9.09
C GLY A 186 31.01 -15.61 8.98
N PRO A 187 30.48 -14.64 9.74
CA PRO A 187 31.15 -13.35 9.90
C PRO A 187 32.62 -13.57 10.31
N PRO A 188 33.53 -12.60 10.08
CA PRO A 188 34.89 -12.64 10.61
C PRO A 188 34.82 -12.92 12.13
N GLY A 189 35.17 -14.13 12.55
CA GLY A 189 34.90 -14.63 13.91
C GLY A 189 34.31 -16.05 14.01
N GLY A 190 33.85 -16.65 12.90
CA GLY A 190 33.61 -18.11 12.84
C GLY A 190 32.36 -18.65 13.55
N HIS A 191 31.36 -17.80 13.85
CA HIS A 191 30.09 -18.27 14.39
C HIS A 191 29.23 -18.91 13.28
N ALA A 192 28.74 -20.13 13.52
CA ALA A 192 27.73 -20.74 12.67
C ALA A 192 26.45 -19.90 12.70
N TYR A 193 25.83 -19.66 11.53
CA TYR A 193 24.52 -19.01 11.45
C TYR A 193 23.45 -19.96 12.01
N ASN A 194 23.14 -19.81 13.31
CA ASN A 194 22.24 -20.66 14.07
C ASN A 194 20.89 -19.99 14.25
N LEU A 195 20.19 -19.73 13.14
CA LEU A 195 18.83 -19.20 13.14
C LEU A 195 17.82 -20.33 12.97
N LYS A 196 16.82 -20.37 13.85
CA LYS A 196 15.70 -21.30 13.82
C LYS A 196 14.39 -20.53 13.80
N LYS A 197 13.35 -21.11 13.20
CA LYS A 197 12.00 -20.56 13.35
C LYS A 197 11.49 -20.89 14.78
N PRO A 198 10.75 -19.97 15.41
CA PRO A 198 10.35 -18.67 14.91
C PRO A 198 11.43 -17.58 15.06
N TYR A 199 11.45 -16.62 14.14
CA TYR A 199 12.29 -15.42 14.23
C TYR A 199 11.57 -14.20 13.67
N ILE A 200 12.10 -13.01 13.92
CA ILE A 200 11.70 -11.79 13.19
C ILE A 200 12.85 -11.30 12.30
N SER A 201 12.50 -10.64 11.20
CA SER A 201 13.39 -9.83 10.39
C SER A 201 13.12 -8.36 10.68
N THR A 202 14.17 -7.57 10.88
CA THR A 202 14.14 -6.10 10.89
C THR A 202 14.84 -5.60 9.65
N SER A 203 14.35 -4.53 9.02
CA SER A 203 14.93 -4.06 7.75
C SER A 203 14.84 -2.56 7.55
N LEU A 204 15.81 -2.02 6.82
CA LEU A 204 15.70 -0.75 6.11
C LEU A 204 15.80 -1.06 4.61
N GLN A 205 14.71 -0.80 3.86
CA GLN A 205 14.68 -0.96 2.42
C GLN A 205 14.88 0.38 1.72
N MET A 206 15.81 0.40 0.75
CA MET A 206 16.19 1.64 0.08
C MET A 206 16.58 1.43 -1.39
N ALA A 207 16.38 2.49 -2.18
CA ALA A 207 16.95 2.67 -3.51
C ALA A 207 17.76 3.99 -3.59
N PRO A 208 18.82 4.05 -4.43
CA PRO A 208 19.23 3.03 -5.40
C PRO A 208 19.97 1.85 -4.75
N GLY A 209 19.61 0.61 -5.04
CA GLY A 209 20.33 -0.56 -4.52
C GLY A 209 21.65 -0.86 -5.25
N ILE A 210 22.45 -1.76 -4.69
CA ILE A 210 23.61 -2.35 -5.31
C ILE A 210 23.15 -3.18 -6.52
N ASP A 211 23.82 -2.97 -7.66
CA ASP A 211 23.60 -3.73 -8.90
C ASP A 211 23.48 -5.23 -8.61
N GLY A 212 22.41 -5.86 -9.14
CA GLY A 212 22.08 -7.26 -8.87
C GLY A 212 23.21 -8.24 -9.19
N VAL A 213 24.08 -7.94 -10.17
CA VAL A 213 25.24 -8.80 -10.49
C VAL A 213 26.31 -8.76 -9.38
N LYS A 214 26.37 -7.66 -8.63
CA LYS A 214 27.33 -7.45 -7.52
C LYS A 214 26.73 -7.79 -6.16
N ARG A 215 25.42 -8.03 -6.09
CA ARG A 215 24.70 -8.33 -4.85
C ARG A 215 25.10 -9.72 -4.33
N PRO A 216 25.17 -9.92 -3.00
CA PRO A 216 25.38 -11.23 -2.42
C PRO A 216 24.31 -12.23 -2.85
N LYS A 217 24.71 -13.49 -2.97
CA LYS A 217 23.79 -14.58 -3.29
C LYS A 217 22.96 -14.93 -2.05
N GLN A 218 21.64 -14.98 -2.20
CA GLN A 218 20.73 -15.44 -1.14
C GLN A 218 21.15 -16.80 -0.57
N GLY A 219 21.14 -16.91 0.75
CA GLY A 219 21.58 -18.07 1.53
C GLY A 219 23.09 -18.11 1.80
N PHE A 220 23.86 -17.10 1.39
CA PHE A 220 25.29 -16.99 1.62
C PHE A 220 25.64 -15.63 2.22
N PHE A 221 26.66 -15.60 3.07
CA PHE A 221 27.22 -14.34 3.56
C PHE A 221 27.93 -13.59 2.42
N PRO A 222 27.92 -12.25 2.45
CA PRO A 222 28.65 -11.44 1.49
C PRO A 222 30.16 -11.62 1.62
N ASP A 223 30.87 -11.59 0.49
CA ASP A 223 32.31 -11.41 0.48
C ASP A 223 32.66 -9.99 0.98
N PRO A 224 33.85 -9.76 1.58
CA PRO A 224 34.27 -8.44 2.01
C PRO A 224 34.15 -7.39 0.89
N GLY A 225 33.61 -6.22 1.22
CA GLY A 225 33.38 -5.10 0.31
C GLY A 225 32.15 -5.24 -0.60
N THR A 226 31.46 -6.38 -0.63
CA THR A 226 30.31 -6.61 -1.54
C THR A 226 28.95 -6.20 -0.98
N TRP A 227 28.86 -5.98 0.32
CA TRP A 227 27.63 -5.56 1.02
C TRP A 227 27.90 -4.43 2.01
N TYR A 228 26.84 -3.88 2.60
CA TYR A 228 26.90 -2.83 3.62
C TYR A 228 27.64 -3.33 4.87
N GLU A 229 28.88 -2.88 5.06
CA GLU A 229 29.76 -3.24 6.19
C GLU A 229 29.68 -2.19 7.29
N GLY A 230 29.81 -2.60 8.55
CA GLY A 230 29.70 -1.71 9.71
C GLY A 230 28.33 -1.72 10.40
N GLN A 231 27.47 -2.67 10.08
CA GLN A 231 26.22 -2.90 10.81
C GLN A 231 26.49 -3.52 12.19
N ASP A 232 25.71 -3.09 13.18
CA ASP A 232 25.75 -3.61 14.54
C ASP A 232 24.66 -4.67 14.75
N TYR A 233 25.02 -5.80 15.35
CA TYR A 233 24.10 -6.90 15.65
C TYR A 233 24.06 -7.18 17.16
N GLY A 234 22.86 -7.22 17.71
CA GLY A 234 22.59 -7.52 19.10
C GLY A 234 22.64 -9.03 19.42
N TYR A 235 22.23 -9.36 20.64
CA TYR A 235 22.20 -10.74 21.10
C TYR A 235 21.26 -11.60 20.24
N ASN A 236 21.71 -12.79 19.85
CA ASN A 236 20.95 -13.77 19.07
C ASN A 236 20.36 -13.20 17.76
N THR A 237 21.07 -12.22 17.20
CA THR A 237 20.72 -11.50 15.99
C THR A 237 21.87 -11.63 14.98
N SER A 238 21.54 -11.77 13.70
CA SER A 238 22.52 -11.92 12.64
C SER A 238 22.02 -11.34 11.32
N MET A 239 22.92 -11.03 10.40
CA MET A 239 22.56 -10.53 9.07
C MET A 239 21.54 -11.45 8.40
N ASN A 240 20.48 -10.87 7.82
CA ASN A 240 19.53 -11.65 7.05
C ASN A 240 20.15 -12.02 5.69
N ILE A 241 20.63 -13.26 5.58
CA ILE A 241 21.18 -13.80 4.33
C ILE A 241 20.09 -14.30 3.37
N PHE A 242 18.82 -14.31 3.78
CA PHE A 242 17.73 -14.84 2.94
C PHE A 242 17.17 -13.80 1.97
N PHE A 243 17.34 -12.52 2.28
CA PHE A 243 16.79 -11.44 1.45
C PHE A 243 17.72 -10.22 1.46
N PHE A 244 18.20 -9.85 0.28
CA PHE A 244 19.06 -8.69 0.05
C PHE A 244 18.35 -7.61 -0.79
N GLY A 245 17.02 -7.69 -0.93
CA GLY A 245 16.22 -6.84 -1.81
C GLY A 245 16.00 -7.42 -3.21
N ASN A 246 15.40 -6.63 -4.10
CA ASN A 246 14.90 -7.07 -5.41
C ASN A 246 15.36 -6.17 -6.56
N LYS A 247 15.23 -6.69 -7.78
CA LYS A 247 15.19 -5.85 -8.99
C LYS A 247 13.74 -5.49 -9.27
N ASN A 248 13.43 -4.21 -9.27
CA ASN A 248 12.12 -3.69 -9.63
C ASN A 248 12.08 -3.56 -11.15
N GLU A 249 11.72 -4.67 -11.81
CA GLU A 249 11.67 -4.74 -13.27
C GLU A 249 10.52 -3.92 -13.83
N LYS A 250 10.81 -3.15 -14.88
CA LYS A 250 9.84 -2.34 -15.62
C LYS A 250 9.83 -2.76 -17.09
N PRO A 251 8.74 -2.48 -17.84
CA PRO A 251 8.66 -2.85 -19.26
C PRO A 251 9.82 -2.32 -20.11
N ASN A 252 10.39 -1.17 -19.72
CA ASN A 252 11.63 -0.66 -20.26
C ASN A 252 12.71 -0.74 -19.18
N GLU A 253 13.79 -1.46 -19.49
CA GLU A 253 14.92 -1.70 -18.60
C GLU A 253 15.60 -0.42 -18.10
N GLU A 254 15.55 0.68 -18.86
CA GLU A 254 16.09 1.97 -18.44
C GLU A 254 15.37 2.54 -17.20
N TYR A 255 14.14 2.09 -16.96
CA TYR A 255 13.32 2.46 -15.81
C TYR A 255 13.35 1.40 -14.70
N SER A 256 13.97 0.24 -14.93
CA SER A 256 14.19 -0.78 -13.89
C SER A 256 15.23 -0.30 -12.89
N TYR A 257 15.08 -0.67 -11.61
CA TYR A 257 16.01 -0.25 -10.56
C TYR A 257 16.12 -1.25 -9.42
N GLN A 258 17.26 -1.22 -8.72
CA GLN A 258 17.47 -2.04 -7.53
C GLN A 258 16.89 -1.37 -6.29
N SER A 259 16.21 -2.18 -5.49
CA SER A 259 16.02 -1.93 -4.07
C SER A 259 16.85 -2.92 -3.27
N ASP A 260 17.54 -2.44 -2.25
CA ASP A 260 18.24 -3.29 -1.29
C ASP A 260 17.45 -3.33 0.02
N ALA A 261 17.54 -4.45 0.73
CA ALA A 261 17.00 -4.61 2.07
C ALA A 261 18.15 -4.90 3.04
N ILE A 262 18.56 -3.89 3.81
CA ILE A 262 19.61 -4.03 4.82
C ILE A 262 18.94 -4.55 6.09
N SER A 263 19.09 -5.84 6.38
CA SER A 263 18.25 -6.53 7.36
C SER A 263 19.00 -7.47 8.29
N ALA A 264 18.36 -7.74 9.44
CA ALA A 264 18.83 -8.66 10.46
C ALA A 264 17.71 -9.59 10.92
N ASN A 265 18.04 -10.86 11.17
CA ASN A 265 17.14 -11.83 11.75
C ASN A 265 17.44 -12.04 13.23
N THR A 266 16.40 -11.99 14.05
CA THR A 266 16.47 -12.15 15.51
C THR A 266 15.63 -13.35 15.94
N GLN A 267 16.28 -14.32 16.58
CA GLN A 267 15.62 -15.51 17.08
C GLN A 267 14.60 -15.16 18.18
N LEU A 268 13.37 -15.68 18.07
CA LEU A 268 12.38 -15.62 19.13
C LEU A 268 12.28 -16.94 19.89
N THR A 269 11.88 -16.87 21.16
CA THR A 269 11.33 -18.02 21.88
C THR A 269 9.83 -18.16 21.60
N HIS A 270 9.25 -19.33 21.84
CA HIS A 270 7.80 -19.53 21.72
C HIS A 270 7.01 -18.66 22.70
N GLU A 271 7.58 -18.38 23.88
CA GLU A 271 7.00 -17.47 24.86
C GLU A 271 7.01 -16.03 24.35
N MET A 272 8.13 -15.57 23.77
CA MET A 272 8.22 -14.23 23.17
C MET A 272 7.22 -14.04 22.03
N TRP A 273 6.97 -15.08 21.22
CA TRP A 273 5.96 -15.04 20.16
C TRP A 273 4.56 -14.77 20.70
N SER A 274 4.18 -15.54 21.73
CA SER A 274 2.78 -15.61 22.20
C SER A 274 2.45 -14.60 23.30
N SER A 275 3.44 -13.84 23.79
CA SER A 275 3.28 -12.85 24.85
C SER A 275 3.64 -11.45 24.34
N MET A 276 3.06 -10.42 24.98
CA MET A 276 3.26 -9.03 24.59
C MET A 276 4.73 -8.61 24.72
N GLN A 277 5.37 -8.34 23.59
CA GLN A 277 6.69 -7.73 23.50
C GLN A 277 6.57 -6.28 23.05
N THR A 278 7.55 -5.45 23.40
CA THR A 278 7.67 -4.09 22.87
C THR A 278 8.74 -4.06 21.79
N TYR A 279 8.32 -3.80 20.55
CA TYR A 279 9.19 -3.64 19.39
C TYR A 279 9.39 -2.16 19.13
N LYS A 280 10.64 -1.72 18.97
CA LYS A 280 10.97 -0.30 18.88
C LYS A 280 11.97 -0.03 17.78
N VAL A 281 11.75 1.06 17.04
CA VAL A 281 12.76 1.68 16.19
C VAL A 281 13.03 3.09 16.70
N GLU A 282 14.30 3.43 16.74
CA GLU A 282 14.80 4.79 16.91
C GLU A 282 15.58 5.16 15.65
N TRP A 283 15.26 6.31 15.04
CA TRP A 283 16.06 6.82 13.93
C TRP A 283 16.24 8.33 14.00
N GLN A 284 17.44 8.75 13.62
CA GLN A 284 17.88 10.12 13.67
C GLN A 284 18.29 10.58 12.28
N LEU A 285 17.86 11.79 11.91
CA LEU A 285 18.14 12.36 10.61
C LEU A 285 19.60 12.81 10.50
N PRO A 286 20.21 12.74 9.29
CA PRO A 286 21.60 13.14 9.08
C PRO A 286 21.92 14.53 9.60
N GLU A 287 21.07 15.51 9.36
CA GLU A 287 21.32 16.91 9.71
C GLU A 287 21.10 17.22 11.20
N SER A 288 20.50 16.30 11.97
CA SER A 288 20.30 16.44 13.42
C SER A 288 21.30 15.64 14.25
N ASP A 289 22.03 14.73 13.63
CA ASP A 289 23.01 13.87 14.28
C ASP A 289 24.35 14.61 14.46
N PRO A 290 25.00 14.57 15.66
CA PRO A 290 26.31 15.18 15.87
C PRO A 290 27.41 14.73 14.89
N GLU A 291 27.31 13.50 14.37
CA GLU A 291 28.24 12.95 13.38
C GLU A 291 27.87 13.37 11.94
N GLY A 292 26.67 13.94 11.75
CA GLY A 292 26.18 14.50 10.49
C GLY A 292 25.71 13.46 9.47
N GLN A 293 25.50 12.20 9.89
CA GLN A 293 25.20 11.09 8.99
C GLN A 293 23.88 10.40 9.33
N GLY A 294 23.40 10.54 10.56
CA GLY A 294 22.16 9.95 11.01
C GLY A 294 22.32 8.47 11.31
N TYR A 295 21.33 7.87 11.93
CA TYR A 295 21.36 6.44 12.25
C TYR A 295 19.96 5.87 12.37
N ILE A 296 19.90 4.54 12.37
CA ILE A 296 18.69 3.78 12.70
C ILE A 296 19.03 2.57 13.56
N ARG A 297 18.21 2.29 14.57
CA ARG A 297 18.42 1.21 15.54
C ARG A 297 17.10 0.56 15.93
N TRP A 298 17.13 -0.77 16.07
CA TRP A 298 16.00 -1.61 16.47
C TRP A 298 16.21 -2.19 17.85
N TYR A 299 15.11 -2.35 18.58
CA TYR A 299 15.09 -2.92 19.93
C TYR A 299 13.88 -3.82 20.16
N ILE A 300 14.06 -4.83 21.02
CA ILE A 300 12.96 -5.62 21.60
C ILE A 300 13.08 -5.52 23.12
N ASN A 301 12.04 -5.03 23.79
CA ASN A 301 12.01 -4.80 25.24
C ASN A 301 13.26 -4.04 25.72
N ASP A 302 13.57 -2.94 25.04
CA ASP A 302 14.74 -2.08 25.27
C ASP A 302 16.12 -2.73 25.10
N ARG A 303 16.17 -3.98 24.63
CA ARG A 303 17.43 -4.63 24.24
C ARG A 303 17.72 -4.34 22.78
N PHE A 304 18.93 -3.87 22.51
CA PHE A 304 19.42 -3.61 21.16
C PHE A 304 19.43 -4.90 20.31
N VAL A 305 18.99 -4.78 19.06
CA VAL A 305 18.84 -5.88 18.11
C VAL A 305 19.69 -5.67 16.86
N HIS A 306 19.53 -4.54 16.20
CA HIS A 306 20.21 -4.22 14.94
C HIS A 306 20.38 -2.72 14.84
N GLY A 307 21.41 -2.26 14.14
CA GLY A 307 21.60 -0.84 13.89
C GLY A 307 22.65 -0.55 12.85
N MET A 308 22.58 0.66 12.29
CA MET A 308 23.54 1.17 11.33
C MET A 308 23.52 2.69 11.31
N GLY A 309 24.68 3.31 11.05
CA GLY A 309 24.80 4.73 10.76
C GLY A 309 24.69 5.05 9.27
N GLY A 310 24.55 6.34 8.95
CA GLY A 310 24.43 6.83 7.57
C GLY A 310 25.68 6.60 6.72
N GLU A 311 26.87 6.49 7.32
CA GLU A 311 28.11 6.08 6.64
C GLU A 311 28.00 4.68 6.03
N VAL A 312 27.35 3.75 6.73
CA VAL A 312 27.15 2.38 6.24
C VAL A 312 26.29 2.41 4.98
N VAL A 313 25.18 3.16 5.04
CA VAL A 313 24.22 3.29 3.95
C VAL A 313 24.83 4.05 2.76
N GLY A 314 25.38 5.23 3.00
CA GLY A 314 25.85 6.16 1.96
C GLY A 314 27.07 5.66 1.20
N ALA A 315 27.95 4.87 1.84
CA ALA A 315 29.21 4.43 1.24
C ALA A 315 29.05 3.57 -0.02
N LYS A 316 27.92 2.87 -0.21
CA LYS A 316 27.73 1.95 -1.35
C LYS A 316 27.09 2.59 -2.56
N ASN A 317 26.10 3.46 -2.35
CA ASN A 317 25.18 3.89 -3.39
C ASN A 317 24.75 5.36 -3.25
N GLY A 318 25.20 6.05 -2.20
CA GLY A 318 24.79 7.43 -1.88
C GLY A 318 23.35 7.56 -1.38
N ALA A 319 22.69 6.45 -1.02
CA ALA A 319 21.44 6.50 -0.25
C ALA A 319 21.68 7.12 1.12
N VAL A 320 20.62 7.61 1.75
CA VAL A 320 20.69 8.29 3.05
C VAL A 320 19.69 7.72 4.03
N ILE A 321 19.92 7.93 5.32
CA ILE A 321 18.91 7.64 6.34
C ILE A 321 17.62 8.43 6.00
N PRO A 322 16.44 7.78 5.95
CA PRO A 322 15.19 8.40 5.53
C PRO A 322 14.84 9.68 6.28
N SER A 323 14.49 10.72 5.52
CA SER A 323 13.97 12.00 6.03
C SER A 323 12.54 12.31 5.57
N GLU A 324 11.86 11.33 4.97
CA GLU A 324 10.46 11.44 4.58
C GLU A 324 9.54 11.32 5.79
N PRO A 325 8.40 12.02 5.86
CA PRO A 325 7.32 11.67 6.77
C PRO A 325 6.84 10.25 6.52
N MET A 326 6.81 9.42 7.56
CA MET A 326 6.42 8.01 7.47
C MET A 326 5.18 7.75 8.31
N TYR A 327 4.35 6.81 7.84
CA TYR A 327 3.14 6.36 8.53
C TYR A 327 3.30 4.91 9.00
N VAL A 328 2.52 4.51 10.00
CA VAL A 328 2.58 3.17 10.60
C VAL A 328 1.64 2.22 9.86
N ILE A 329 2.10 0.99 9.64
CA ILE A 329 1.32 -0.10 9.04
C ILE A 329 1.42 -1.32 9.94
N LEU A 330 0.27 -1.91 10.24
CA LEU A 330 0.13 -3.14 11.02
C LEU A 330 -0.70 -4.12 10.20
N ASN A 331 -0.21 -5.33 9.96
CA ASN A 331 -0.99 -6.33 9.24
C ASN A 331 -0.60 -7.76 9.62
N THR A 332 -1.46 -8.70 9.21
CA THR A 332 -1.08 -10.10 9.09
C THR A 332 -1.37 -10.54 7.67
N ALA A 333 -0.32 -10.66 6.85
CA ALA A 333 -0.43 -11.20 5.50
C ALA A 333 -0.41 -12.73 5.52
N MET A 334 -0.73 -13.30 4.36
CA MET A 334 -0.52 -14.70 4.01
C MET A 334 -0.12 -14.75 2.55
N SER A 335 0.91 -15.53 2.23
CA SER A 335 1.46 -15.67 0.87
C SER A 335 1.82 -17.11 0.57
N SER A 336 1.66 -17.53 -0.68
CA SER A 336 2.13 -18.84 -1.15
C SER A 336 3.66 -19.01 -1.06
N THR A 337 4.41 -17.92 -0.96
CA THR A 337 5.88 -17.91 -0.90
C THR A 337 6.42 -17.64 0.51
N TRP A 338 5.55 -17.54 1.52
CA TRP A 338 5.93 -17.27 2.90
C TRP A 338 5.44 -18.34 3.88
N GLY A 339 6.32 -18.78 4.78
CA GLY A 339 5.95 -19.65 5.91
C GLY A 339 5.66 -21.12 5.55
N PHE A 340 5.11 -21.40 4.37
CA PHE A 340 4.66 -22.74 3.97
C PHE A 340 5.81 -23.69 3.60
N PRO A 341 5.53 -25.01 3.56
CA PRO A 341 6.51 -25.99 3.11
C PRO A 341 7.00 -25.70 1.68
N THR A 342 8.31 -25.67 1.52
CA THR A 342 8.99 -25.50 0.23
C THR A 342 10.10 -26.54 0.12
N PRO A 343 10.11 -27.41 -0.92
CA PRO A 343 9.13 -27.49 -2.01
C PRO A 343 7.75 -27.98 -1.53
N CYS A 344 6.74 -27.88 -2.40
CA CYS A 344 5.38 -28.38 -2.13
C CYS A 344 5.44 -29.87 -1.70
N PRO A 345 4.74 -30.30 -0.63
CA PRO A 345 4.90 -31.66 -0.09
C PRO A 345 4.53 -32.79 -1.07
N SER A 346 5.19 -33.93 -0.94
CA SER A 346 4.89 -35.12 -1.75
C SER A 346 3.44 -35.59 -1.54
N GLY A 347 2.70 -35.74 -2.63
CA GLY A 347 1.26 -36.04 -2.62
C GLY A 347 0.36 -34.81 -2.79
N CYS A 348 0.91 -33.61 -2.71
CA CYS A 348 0.23 -32.38 -3.10
C CYS A 348 0.44 -32.08 -4.58
N LYS A 349 -0.56 -31.45 -5.20
CA LYS A 349 -0.38 -30.91 -6.56
C LYS A 349 0.50 -29.66 -6.49
N ALA A 350 1.68 -29.72 -7.10
CA ALA A 350 2.52 -28.55 -7.31
C ALA A 350 1.84 -27.53 -8.24
N SER A 351 2.18 -26.25 -8.06
CA SER A 351 1.69 -25.17 -8.93
C SER A 351 2.21 -25.33 -10.37
N ASP A 352 1.49 -24.74 -11.32
CA ASP A 352 1.91 -24.73 -12.73
C ASP A 352 3.17 -23.85 -12.94
N GLU A 353 3.53 -23.02 -11.96
CA GLU A 353 4.73 -22.17 -11.95
C GLU A 353 6.01 -22.93 -11.51
N GLY A 354 5.86 -24.06 -10.83
CA GLY A 354 6.97 -24.89 -10.38
C GLY A 354 6.69 -25.69 -9.11
N PRO A 355 7.65 -26.55 -8.69
CA PRO A 355 7.51 -27.43 -7.53
C PRO A 355 7.64 -26.70 -6.18
N GLU A 356 8.09 -25.45 -6.17
CA GLU A 356 8.36 -24.69 -4.93
C GLU A 356 7.08 -24.25 -4.21
N THR A 357 5.97 -24.13 -4.95
CA THR A 357 4.66 -23.70 -4.46
C THR A 357 3.58 -24.71 -4.79
N CYS A 358 2.52 -24.79 -3.98
CA CYS A 358 1.40 -25.70 -4.21
C CYS A 358 0.33 -25.06 -5.11
N ALA A 359 -0.44 -25.89 -5.82
CA ALA A 359 -1.44 -25.44 -6.77
C ALA A 359 -2.64 -24.72 -6.14
N CYS A 360 -2.92 -24.98 -4.86
CA CYS A 360 -4.01 -24.35 -4.14
C CYS A 360 -3.78 -24.36 -2.62
N TYR A 361 -4.47 -23.44 -1.93
CA TYR A 361 -4.44 -23.24 -0.49
C TYR A 361 -5.86 -22.96 -0.01
N ASP A 362 -6.52 -23.94 0.60
CA ASP A 362 -7.89 -23.81 1.12
C ASP A 362 -8.07 -24.75 2.33
N CYS A 363 -8.48 -24.22 3.47
CA CYS A 363 -8.78 -24.98 4.68
C CYS A 363 -10.10 -25.75 4.62
N ASN A 364 -10.85 -25.66 3.53
CA ASN A 364 -12.10 -26.39 3.29
C ASN A 364 -11.95 -27.48 2.22
N ASP A 365 -10.85 -27.51 1.45
CA ASP A 365 -10.58 -28.54 0.44
C ASP A 365 -9.41 -29.43 0.88
N TRP A 366 -9.68 -30.73 1.03
CA TRP A 366 -8.69 -31.73 1.41
C TRP A 366 -7.44 -31.76 0.49
N ASN A 367 -7.62 -31.56 -0.82
CA ASN A 367 -6.51 -31.57 -1.78
C ASN A 367 -5.63 -30.31 -1.67
N CYS A 368 -6.19 -29.22 -1.15
CA CYS A 368 -5.48 -27.95 -0.96
C CYS A 368 -4.89 -27.81 0.46
N LYS A 369 -5.43 -28.54 1.45
CA LYS A 369 -4.93 -28.55 2.83
C LYS A 369 -3.49 -29.02 2.94
N CYS A 370 -3.08 -29.95 2.09
CA CYS A 370 -1.77 -30.57 2.19
C CYS A 370 -0.61 -29.59 1.89
N GLY A 371 -0.90 -28.45 1.25
CA GLY A 371 0.07 -27.38 1.02
C GLY A 371 0.40 -26.53 2.25
N PHE A 372 -0.30 -26.72 3.37
CA PHE A 372 -0.05 -26.01 4.61
C PHE A 372 0.93 -26.75 5.53
N ALA A 373 1.52 -26.01 6.48
CA ALA A 373 2.15 -26.64 7.64
C ALA A 373 1.07 -27.38 8.47
N GLY A 374 1.46 -28.53 9.07
CA GLY A 374 0.56 -29.30 9.93
C GLY A 374 -0.04 -28.44 11.05
N GLY A 375 -1.36 -28.54 11.26
CA GLY A 375 -2.09 -27.77 12.25
C GLY A 375 -2.39 -26.31 11.88
N PHE A 376 -2.02 -25.84 10.68
CA PHE A 376 -2.29 -24.45 10.24
C PHE A 376 -3.78 -24.11 10.25
N CYS A 377 -4.62 -24.91 9.59
CA CYS A 377 -6.05 -24.65 9.53
C CYS A 377 -6.72 -24.67 10.91
N ASP A 378 -6.25 -25.54 11.81
CA ASP A 378 -6.77 -25.64 13.18
C ASP A 378 -6.31 -24.46 14.06
N SER A 379 -5.28 -23.72 13.63
CA SER A 379 -4.79 -22.52 14.32
C SER A 379 -5.58 -21.24 13.99
N LEU A 380 -6.57 -21.32 13.08
CA LEU A 380 -7.41 -20.19 12.69
C LEU A 380 -8.77 -20.24 13.43
N PRO A 381 -9.35 -19.08 13.83
CA PRO A 381 -8.82 -17.74 13.63
C PRO A 381 -7.60 -17.43 14.51
N ALA A 382 -6.66 -16.67 13.97
CA ALA A 382 -5.45 -16.24 14.65
C ALA A 382 -5.48 -14.72 14.88
N HIS A 383 -5.01 -14.24 16.03
CA HIS A 383 -5.13 -12.84 16.43
C HIS A 383 -3.76 -12.20 16.65
N PHE A 384 -3.43 -11.18 15.85
CA PHE A 384 -2.29 -10.32 16.07
C PHE A 384 -2.76 -9.18 16.98
N MET A 385 -2.31 -9.21 18.24
CA MET A 385 -2.82 -8.33 19.29
C MET A 385 -1.86 -7.16 19.50
N VAL A 386 -2.35 -5.94 19.38
CA VAL A 386 -1.57 -4.71 19.56
C VAL A 386 -2.16 -3.92 20.73
N ASP A 387 -1.40 -3.77 21.80
CA ASP A 387 -1.81 -3.02 22.99
C ASP A 387 -1.66 -1.52 22.78
N PHE A 388 -0.49 -1.09 22.30
CA PHE A 388 -0.26 0.32 21.97
C PHE A 388 0.71 0.49 20.82
N VAL A 389 0.58 1.65 20.17
CA VAL A 389 1.58 2.29 19.32
C VAL A 389 1.87 3.65 19.93
N ARG A 390 3.14 3.96 20.18
CA ARG A 390 3.56 5.25 20.72
C ARG A 390 4.71 5.81 19.91
N VAL A 391 4.66 7.12 19.68
CA VAL A 391 5.68 7.87 18.98
C VAL A 391 6.21 8.96 19.91
N TYR A 392 7.52 9.10 19.98
CA TYR A 392 8.20 10.09 20.78
C TYR A 392 9.18 10.88 19.91
N GLN A 393 9.20 12.19 20.10
CA GLN A 393 10.10 13.09 19.40
C GLN A 393 10.80 13.98 20.41
N ASN A 394 12.09 14.25 20.14
CA ASN A 394 12.82 15.24 20.90
C ASN A 394 12.32 16.65 20.54
N SER A 395 11.59 17.28 21.46
CA SER A 395 11.06 18.64 21.27
C SER A 395 12.11 19.72 21.00
N SER A 396 13.38 19.46 21.35
CA SER A 396 14.50 20.38 21.08
C SER A 396 15.15 20.16 19.71
N ASP A 397 14.79 19.07 19.02
CA ASP A 397 15.29 18.78 17.68
C ASP A 397 14.27 19.30 16.63
N PRO A 398 14.60 20.35 15.88
CA PRO A 398 13.67 20.95 14.93
C PRO A 398 13.41 20.09 13.69
N LEU A 399 14.21 19.03 13.43
CA LEU A 399 13.98 18.14 12.28
C LEU A 399 13.06 16.97 12.63
N HIS A 400 12.82 16.71 13.91
CA HIS A 400 11.72 15.84 14.32
C HIS A 400 10.39 16.54 14.10
N LYS A 401 9.55 15.95 13.24
CA LYS A 401 8.26 16.52 12.85
C LYS A 401 7.14 15.49 13.02
N VAL A 402 6.00 15.91 13.56
CA VAL A 402 4.71 15.23 13.39
C VAL A 402 4.03 15.86 12.19
N GLY A 403 3.43 15.10 11.29
CA GLY A 403 2.67 15.60 10.15
C GLY A 403 3.01 14.89 8.84
N CYS A 404 2.00 14.66 8.01
CA CYS A 404 2.14 13.91 6.76
C CYS A 404 2.67 14.72 5.58
N SER A 405 2.53 16.06 5.62
CA SER A 405 2.97 16.98 4.58
C SER A 405 3.56 18.22 5.24
N THR A 406 4.83 18.15 5.63
CA THR A 406 5.54 19.28 6.26
C THR A 406 6.03 20.27 5.19
N PRO A 407 6.34 21.53 5.55
CA PRO A 407 6.89 22.52 4.60
C PRO A 407 8.18 22.06 3.91
N GLU A 408 9.03 21.31 4.62
CA GLU A 408 10.31 20.82 4.10
C GLU A 408 10.16 19.54 3.26
N ARG A 409 9.10 18.77 3.53
CA ARG A 409 8.77 17.50 2.87
C ARG A 409 7.28 17.45 2.50
N PRO A 410 6.81 18.31 1.58
CA PRO A 410 5.40 18.35 1.22
C PRO A 410 5.02 17.08 0.47
N THR A 411 3.80 16.61 0.71
CA THR A 411 3.21 15.44 0.03
C THR A 411 1.78 15.72 -0.47
N HIS A 412 1.08 16.70 0.11
CA HIS A 412 -0.34 16.92 -0.13
C HIS A 412 -0.69 17.15 -1.61
N LYS A 413 -0.09 18.18 -2.25
CA LYS A 413 -0.37 18.48 -3.67
C LYS A 413 0.09 17.37 -4.61
N TRP A 414 1.07 16.57 -4.20
CA TRP A 414 1.49 15.41 -4.97
C TRP A 414 0.44 14.31 -4.94
N ILE A 415 -0.07 13.96 -3.76
CA ILE A 415 -1.15 12.99 -3.62
C ILE A 415 -2.39 13.48 -4.39
N GLU A 416 -2.77 14.75 -4.24
CA GLU A 416 -3.88 15.36 -4.99
C GLU A 416 -3.68 15.31 -6.51
N GLY A 417 -2.46 15.52 -6.99
CA GLY A 417 -2.12 15.42 -8.42
C GLY A 417 -2.07 13.98 -8.96
N HIS A 418 -2.06 12.97 -8.08
CA HIS A 418 -1.85 11.57 -8.45
C HIS A 418 -2.84 10.61 -7.78
N LEU A 419 -4.05 11.08 -7.45
CA LEU A 419 -5.05 10.34 -6.65
C LEU A 419 -5.28 8.90 -7.12
N SER A 420 -5.31 8.68 -8.44
CA SER A 420 -5.52 7.34 -9.03
C SER A 420 -4.50 6.30 -8.58
N GLY A 421 -3.28 6.72 -8.21
CA GLY A 421 -2.26 5.81 -7.68
C GLY A 421 -2.52 5.37 -6.24
N PHE A 422 -3.34 6.12 -5.50
CA PHE A 422 -3.62 5.93 -4.06
C PHE A 422 -5.00 5.32 -3.79
N MET A 423 -5.71 4.90 -4.83
CA MET A 423 -7.11 4.45 -4.80
C MET A 423 -7.26 3.06 -5.42
N GLY A 424 -8.24 2.31 -4.92
CA GLY A 424 -8.71 1.08 -5.54
C GLY A 424 -9.70 1.39 -6.67
N ASP A 425 -10.03 0.38 -7.46
CA ASP A 425 -10.93 0.54 -8.62
C ASP A 425 -12.34 1.03 -8.24
N ASP A 426 -12.79 0.69 -7.03
CA ASP A 426 -14.12 1.04 -6.50
C ASP A 426 -14.10 2.29 -5.59
N ASP A 427 -12.93 2.89 -5.33
CA ASP A 427 -12.81 4.07 -4.47
C ASP A 427 -13.16 5.35 -5.27
N GLU A 428 -13.92 6.28 -4.66
CA GLU A 428 -14.16 7.61 -5.23
C GLU A 428 -13.10 8.65 -4.83
N ILE A 429 -12.52 8.46 -3.64
CA ILE A 429 -11.44 9.27 -3.05
C ILE A 429 -10.51 8.36 -2.23
N PRO A 430 -9.23 8.72 -2.00
CA PRO A 430 -8.30 7.84 -1.30
C PRO A 430 -8.64 7.57 0.17
N LEU A 431 -9.25 8.56 0.84
CA LEU A 431 -9.71 8.47 2.22
C LEU A 431 -11.05 9.18 2.35
N GLN A 432 -12.04 8.50 2.91
CA GLN A 432 -13.33 9.08 3.22
C GLN A 432 -13.22 10.14 4.34
N PRO A 433 -14.03 11.22 4.30
CA PRO A 433 -14.12 12.19 5.38
C PRO A 433 -14.48 11.52 6.70
N LEU A 434 -14.00 12.10 7.80
CA LEU A 434 -14.29 11.59 9.13
C LEU A 434 -15.76 11.78 9.50
N VAL A 435 -16.40 10.70 9.95
CA VAL A 435 -17.78 10.69 10.41
C VAL A 435 -17.85 10.96 11.91
N THR A 436 -18.82 11.76 12.34
CA THR A 436 -19.09 12.06 13.75
C THR A 436 -20.54 11.71 14.07
N GLY A 437 -20.75 10.58 14.74
CA GLY A 437 -22.10 10.08 15.07
C GLY A 437 -22.79 9.40 13.89
N GLY A 438 -24.07 9.06 14.07
CA GLY A 438 -24.94 8.47 13.05
C GLY A 438 -25.10 6.95 13.12
N ALA A 439 -24.36 6.24 13.99
CA ALA A 439 -24.62 4.82 14.20
C ALA A 439 -26.01 4.59 14.81
N PRO A 440 -26.74 3.54 14.41
CA PRO A 440 -28.01 3.17 15.05
C PRO A 440 -27.84 2.85 16.54
N CYS A 441 -28.80 3.26 17.37
CA CYS A 441 -28.78 3.01 18.81
C CYS A 441 -30.18 2.87 19.40
N ASP A 442 -30.27 2.13 20.51
CA ASP A 442 -31.45 2.11 21.37
C ASP A 442 -31.22 2.91 22.66
N THR A 443 -29.97 2.97 23.11
CA THR A 443 -29.55 3.63 24.34
C THR A 443 -28.20 4.34 24.16
N ALA A 444 -27.78 5.12 25.14
CA ALA A 444 -26.46 5.74 25.12
C ALA A 444 -25.30 4.72 25.22
N LYS A 445 -25.56 3.43 25.50
CA LYS A 445 -24.48 2.42 25.60
C LYS A 445 -23.86 2.12 24.24
N GLU A 446 -24.66 2.15 23.18
CA GLU A 446 -24.19 1.96 21.81
C GLU A 446 -23.31 3.15 21.35
N CYS A 447 -23.51 4.33 21.95
CA CYS A 447 -22.87 5.60 21.61
C CYS A 447 -21.77 5.96 22.61
N GLY A 448 -20.56 5.42 22.41
CA GLY A 448 -19.40 5.64 23.28
C GLY A 448 -18.94 4.41 24.05
N GLY A 449 -19.72 3.33 24.02
CA GLY A 449 -19.46 2.09 24.76
C GLY A 449 -19.74 2.22 26.26
N LEU A 450 -19.06 1.41 27.07
CA LEU A 450 -19.33 1.29 28.51
C LEU A 450 -19.02 2.54 29.35
N LYS A 451 -18.24 3.51 28.82
CA LYS A 451 -17.94 4.76 29.52
C LYS A 451 -18.94 5.85 29.09
N LYS A 452 -19.66 6.40 30.06
CA LYS A 452 -20.56 7.56 29.86
C LYS A 452 -19.77 8.80 29.41
N GLY A 453 -20.45 9.72 28.72
CA GLY A 453 -19.91 11.05 28.36
C GLY A 453 -19.09 11.08 27.07
N ARG A 454 -19.40 10.20 26.11
CA ARG A 454 -18.75 10.17 24.78
C ARG A 454 -19.74 10.35 23.65
N GLY A 455 -20.96 9.86 23.84
CA GLY A 455 -22.08 10.11 22.95
C GLY A 455 -23.40 9.83 23.64
N THR A 456 -24.47 10.29 23.00
CA THR A 456 -25.86 10.07 23.40
C THR A 456 -26.64 9.44 22.26
N CYS A 457 -27.69 8.70 22.58
CA CYS A 457 -28.62 8.21 21.57
C CYS A 457 -29.75 9.22 21.39
N ASP A 458 -29.80 9.88 20.24
CA ASP A 458 -30.88 10.78 19.88
C ASP A 458 -32.04 9.99 19.26
N THR A 459 -33.12 9.81 20.03
CA THR A 459 -34.33 9.11 19.57
C THR A 459 -35.30 10.02 18.83
N SER A 460 -35.00 11.32 18.70
CA SER A 460 -35.81 12.26 17.92
C SER A 460 -35.57 12.10 16.41
N THR A 461 -34.44 11.49 16.05
CA THR A 461 -34.03 11.16 14.68
C THR A 461 -33.83 9.64 14.55
N PRO A 462 -34.92 8.86 14.34
CA PRO A 462 -34.79 7.44 14.05
C PRO A 462 -33.90 7.23 12.81
N PRO A 463 -33.10 6.16 12.74
CA PRO A 463 -32.26 5.90 11.57
C PRO A 463 -33.14 5.78 10.33
N ASN A 464 -33.07 6.76 9.43
CA ASN A 464 -33.80 6.73 8.18
C ASN A 464 -32.91 6.06 7.13
N SER A 465 -32.67 4.75 7.27
CA SER A 465 -31.95 3.98 6.26
C SER A 465 -32.35 2.51 6.26
N ARG A 466 -32.62 2.00 5.05
CA ARG A 466 -32.70 0.58 4.74
C ARG A 466 -31.35 -0.03 5.17
N SER A 467 -31.36 -0.88 6.20
CA SER A 467 -30.17 -1.60 6.63
C SER A 467 -29.67 -2.46 5.48
N THR A 468 -28.38 -2.44 5.20
CA THR A 468 -27.67 -3.37 4.30
C THR A 468 -27.56 -4.79 4.86
N ALA A 469 -28.50 -5.18 5.74
CA ALA A 469 -28.67 -6.56 6.16
C ALA A 469 -29.23 -7.35 4.96
N SER A 470 -28.63 -8.52 4.75
CA SER A 470 -29.02 -9.60 3.83
C SER A 470 -30.44 -9.51 3.27
N ASP A 471 -30.57 -9.78 1.97
CA ASP A 471 -31.79 -9.76 1.13
C ASP A 471 -33.01 -10.60 1.63
N ASP A 472 -33.00 -11.10 2.86
CA ASP A 472 -34.01 -11.97 3.45
C ASP A 472 -34.67 -11.43 4.76
N ASP A 473 -34.39 -10.19 5.18
CA ASP A 473 -35.01 -9.59 6.38
C ASP A 473 -35.72 -8.27 6.05
N ASP A 474 -36.91 -8.08 6.60
CA ASP A 474 -37.81 -6.96 6.33
C ASP A 474 -37.15 -5.61 6.70
N GLY A 475 -36.43 -5.00 5.75
CA GLY A 475 -35.43 -3.95 5.93
C GLY A 475 -35.87 -2.59 6.50
N TRP A 476 -36.35 -2.59 7.74
CA TRP A 476 -36.49 -1.40 8.59
C TRP A 476 -35.62 -1.54 9.84
N SER A 477 -34.75 -0.56 10.10
CA SER A 477 -33.96 -0.49 11.33
C SER A 477 -34.88 -0.47 12.55
N THR A 478 -34.77 -1.48 13.43
CA THR A 478 -35.52 -1.59 14.69
C THR A 478 -35.02 -0.65 15.79
N TYR A 479 -33.92 0.06 15.55
CA TYR A 479 -33.30 0.97 16.51
C TYR A 479 -34.09 2.26 16.72
N LYS A 480 -34.11 2.73 17.97
CA LYS A 480 -34.91 3.90 18.40
C LYS A 480 -34.30 5.25 18.05
N GLY A 481 -33.02 5.32 17.73
CA GLY A 481 -32.32 6.59 17.49
C GLY A 481 -30.97 6.45 16.80
N THR A 482 -30.25 7.56 16.71
CA THR A 482 -28.89 7.64 16.16
C THR A 482 -27.90 8.24 17.16
N CYS A 483 -26.64 7.80 17.08
CA CYS A 483 -25.60 8.31 17.97
C CYS A 483 -25.22 9.75 17.65
N VAL A 484 -25.15 10.60 18.67
CA VAL A 484 -24.61 11.95 18.61
C VAL A 484 -23.39 12.00 19.51
N CYS A 485 -22.24 12.42 18.98
CA CYS A 485 -21.00 12.43 19.76
C CYS A 485 -20.89 13.68 20.61
N GLU A 486 -20.35 13.51 21.82
CA GLU A 486 -19.92 14.60 22.67
C GLU A 486 -18.66 15.25 22.09
N GLU A 487 -18.37 16.48 22.54
CA GLU A 487 -17.17 17.21 22.11
C GLU A 487 -15.89 16.38 22.34
N GLY A 488 -15.01 16.36 21.33
CA GLY A 488 -13.78 15.58 21.34
C GLY A 488 -13.96 14.09 21.00
N TRP A 489 -15.18 13.61 20.74
CA TRP A 489 -15.43 12.23 20.29
C TRP A 489 -15.97 12.18 18.87
N MET A 490 -15.58 11.12 18.14
CA MET A 490 -15.92 10.91 16.74
C MET A 490 -16.08 9.41 16.41
N GLY A 491 -16.30 9.14 15.13
CA GLY A 491 -16.68 7.86 14.59
C GLY A 491 -18.21 7.69 14.65
N PRO A 492 -18.77 6.73 13.90
CA PRO A 492 -20.21 6.53 13.85
C PRO A 492 -20.85 6.32 15.22
N ALA A 493 -20.16 5.58 16.10
CA ALA A 493 -20.60 5.23 17.44
C ALA A 493 -19.88 6.01 18.55
N CYS A 494 -19.16 7.09 18.24
CA CYS A 494 -18.50 7.96 19.24
C CYS A 494 -17.46 7.23 20.11
N ARG A 495 -16.79 6.23 19.56
CA ARG A 495 -15.85 5.34 20.30
C ARG A 495 -14.40 5.77 20.21
N THR A 496 -14.09 6.73 19.35
CA THR A 496 -12.74 7.26 19.17
C THR A 496 -12.68 8.74 19.53
N HIS A 497 -11.59 9.16 20.16
CA HIS A 497 -11.33 10.58 20.41
C HIS A 497 -10.91 11.26 19.10
N HIS A 498 -11.36 12.48 18.84
CA HIS A 498 -11.02 13.26 17.63
C HIS A 498 -9.52 13.27 17.34
N GLY A 499 -8.72 13.26 18.40
CA GLY A 499 -7.27 13.45 18.33
C GLY A 499 -6.95 14.94 18.15
N GLU A 500 -5.75 15.31 18.51
CA GLU A 500 -5.24 16.67 18.33
C GLU A 500 -3.96 16.56 17.53
N ASP A 501 -3.93 17.11 16.31
CA ASP A 501 -2.68 17.51 15.68
C ASP A 501 -2.46 18.98 16.05
N PRO A 502 -1.59 19.28 17.04
CA PRO A 502 -1.34 20.66 17.43
C PRO A 502 -0.68 21.47 16.32
N ILE A 503 -0.18 20.82 15.26
CA ILE A 503 0.52 21.46 14.16
C ILE A 503 -0.19 21.20 12.84
N LEU A 504 -1.12 22.09 12.50
CA LEU A 504 -1.70 22.17 11.16
C LEU A 504 -0.65 22.65 10.15
N TRP A 505 0.10 21.72 9.57
CA TRP A 505 1.01 22.01 8.45
C TRP A 505 0.26 22.37 7.18
N PHE A 506 -0.98 21.90 7.05
CA PHE A 506 -1.87 22.25 5.96
C PHE A 506 -2.71 23.48 6.32
N LYS A 507 -2.51 24.56 5.57
CA LYS A 507 -3.51 25.62 5.45
C LYS A 507 -4.20 25.42 4.12
N GLU A 508 -5.51 25.16 4.15
CA GLU A 508 -6.34 25.09 2.96
C GLU A 508 -6.14 26.36 2.14
N GLN A 509 -5.43 26.25 1.00
CA GLN A 509 -5.26 27.38 0.09
C GLN A 509 -6.59 27.60 -0.60
N LYS A 510 -7.39 28.55 -0.11
CA LYS A 510 -8.52 29.08 -0.88
C LYS A 510 -7.96 29.54 -2.23
N LEU A 511 -8.51 29.00 -3.31
CA LEU A 511 -8.19 29.41 -4.69
C LEU A 511 -8.39 30.92 -4.85
N GLY A 512 -7.31 31.67 -4.65
CA GLY A 512 -7.19 33.04 -5.11
C GLY A 512 -6.74 32.98 -6.56
N PHE A 513 -7.60 33.40 -7.48
CA PHE A 513 -7.19 33.58 -8.87
C PHE A 513 -6.26 34.79 -8.91
N ASP A 514 -4.94 34.57 -8.88
CA ASP A 514 -3.97 35.62 -9.21
C ASP A 514 -4.12 35.93 -10.69
N TYR A 515 -4.91 36.96 -11.00
CA TYR A 515 -5.04 37.44 -12.37
C TYR A 515 -3.65 37.82 -12.89
N PRO A 516 -3.20 37.27 -14.03
CA PRO A 516 -1.96 37.70 -14.64
C PRO A 516 -2.02 39.22 -14.84
N ASN A 517 -1.07 39.94 -14.23
CA ASN A 517 -1.07 41.39 -14.28
C ASN A 517 -0.59 41.84 -15.66
N PHE A 518 -1.50 41.84 -16.63
CA PHE A 518 -1.18 42.27 -17.98
C PHE A 518 -0.83 43.77 -18.00
N PRO A 519 0.16 44.19 -18.80
CA PRO A 519 0.44 45.61 -19.04
C PRO A 519 -0.84 46.33 -19.45
N GLY A 520 -1.06 47.57 -18.95
CA GLY A 520 -2.31 48.30 -19.16
C GLY A 520 -2.73 48.43 -20.64
N VAL A 521 -1.76 48.44 -21.55
CA VAL A 521 -1.98 48.47 -23.00
C VAL A 521 -2.69 47.22 -23.51
N LEU A 522 -2.33 46.03 -23.00
CA LEU A 522 -2.94 44.77 -23.40
C LEU A 522 -4.37 44.65 -22.86
N LYS A 523 -4.62 45.15 -21.64
CA LYS A 523 -5.98 45.24 -21.07
C LYS A 523 -6.87 46.14 -21.94
N MET A 524 -6.38 47.32 -22.34
CA MET A 524 -7.10 48.20 -23.27
C MET A 524 -7.39 47.53 -24.60
N ALA A 525 -6.40 46.86 -25.21
CA ALA A 525 -6.56 46.21 -26.51
C ALA A 525 -7.63 45.11 -26.47
N VAL A 526 -7.63 44.27 -25.43
CA VAL A 526 -8.62 43.20 -25.27
C VAL A 526 -10.02 43.78 -25.02
N SER A 527 -10.15 44.83 -24.20
CA SER A 527 -11.43 45.50 -23.97
C SER A 527 -11.97 46.19 -25.23
N LEU A 528 -11.11 46.81 -26.04
CA LEU A 528 -11.48 47.39 -27.33
C LEU A 528 -11.93 46.32 -28.32
N MET A 529 -11.22 45.20 -28.42
CA MET A 529 -11.64 44.09 -29.28
C MET A 529 -13.00 43.52 -28.86
N ALA A 530 -13.23 43.35 -27.56
CA ALA A 530 -14.52 42.90 -27.03
C ALA A 530 -15.65 43.91 -27.34
N ALA A 531 -15.40 45.21 -27.15
CA ALA A 531 -16.37 46.27 -27.46
C ALA A 531 -16.71 46.32 -28.96
N VAL A 532 -15.71 46.17 -29.84
CA VAL A 532 -15.92 46.09 -31.29
C VAL A 532 -16.73 44.85 -31.66
N LEU A 533 -16.44 43.69 -31.05
CA LEU A 533 -17.19 42.46 -31.28
C LEU A 533 -18.66 42.58 -30.85
N ILE A 534 -18.91 43.22 -29.71
CA ILE A 534 -20.27 43.47 -29.21
C ILE A 534 -20.99 44.45 -30.15
N ALA A 535 -20.33 45.53 -30.58
CA ALA A 535 -20.90 46.51 -31.49
C ALA A 535 -21.23 45.91 -32.86
N THR A 536 -20.38 45.03 -33.40
CA THR A 536 -20.63 44.35 -34.68
C THR A 536 -21.79 43.37 -34.57
N VAL A 537 -21.89 42.61 -33.46
CA VAL A 537 -23.04 41.73 -33.21
C VAL A 537 -24.34 42.53 -33.10
N ILE A 538 -24.34 43.64 -32.35
CA ILE A 538 -25.52 44.52 -32.23
C ILE A 538 -25.91 45.10 -33.60
N ALA A 539 -24.94 45.57 -34.39
CA ALA A 539 -25.19 46.09 -35.73
C ALA A 539 -25.80 45.03 -36.66
N HIS A 540 -25.30 43.78 -36.60
CA HIS A 540 -25.85 42.66 -37.36
C HIS A 540 -27.30 42.34 -36.96
N VAL A 541 -27.60 42.31 -35.66
CA VAL A 541 -28.97 42.07 -35.15
C VAL A 541 -29.93 43.18 -35.58
N LEU A 542 -29.48 44.44 -35.57
CA LEU A 542 -30.28 45.58 -36.05
C LEU A 542 -30.49 45.56 -37.56
N GLN A 543 -29.51 45.06 -38.34
CA GLN A 543 -29.63 44.86 -39.78
C GLN A 543 -30.65 43.78 -40.13
N MET A 544 -30.64 42.64 -39.41
CA MET A 544 -31.63 41.58 -39.62
C MET A 544 -33.06 42.05 -39.31
N ARG A 545 -33.26 42.85 -38.26
CA ARG A 545 -34.58 43.43 -37.93
C ARG A 545 -35.12 44.40 -38.99
N ARG A 546 -34.29 45.00 -39.85
CA ARG A 546 -34.76 45.88 -40.94
C ARG A 546 -35.29 45.11 -42.14
N VAL A 547 -34.88 43.85 -42.35
CA VAL A 547 -35.28 43.03 -43.50
C VAL A 547 -36.67 42.43 -43.30
N ASP A 548 -37.05 42.11 -42.07
CA ASP A 548 -38.36 41.50 -41.75
C ASP A 548 -39.56 42.48 -41.80
N VAL A 549 -39.33 43.79 -41.90
CA VAL A 549 -40.41 44.81 -41.87
C VAL A 549 -40.96 45.16 -43.28
N LEU A 550 -40.30 44.73 -44.37
CA LEU A 550 -40.66 45.13 -45.75
C LEU A 550 -41.31 44.04 -46.61
N GLY A 551 -41.72 42.90 -46.04
CA GLY A 551 -42.23 41.76 -46.83
C GLY A 551 -43.53 41.14 -46.29
N TYR A 552 -44.64 41.88 -46.29
CA TYR A 552 -45.98 41.27 -46.13
C TYR A 552 -46.98 41.84 -47.13
N THR A 553 -47.46 41.01 -48.06
CA THR A 553 -48.79 41.15 -48.67
C THR A 553 -49.55 39.84 -48.57
N PHE A 554 -50.79 39.99 -48.11
CA PHE A 554 -51.72 38.97 -47.65
C PHE A 554 -52.51 38.37 -48.82
N LYS A 555 -52.92 37.10 -48.74
CA LYS A 555 -54.25 36.66 -49.24
C LYS A 555 -54.73 35.37 -48.53
N PRO A 556 -56.02 35.28 -48.14
CA PRO A 556 -56.53 34.24 -47.24
C PRO A 556 -57.41 33.19 -47.93
N GLY A 557 -57.60 32.04 -47.27
CA GLY A 557 -58.69 31.09 -47.49
C GLY A 557 -58.26 29.65 -47.22
N ILE A 558 -59.05 28.70 -46.72
CA ILE A 558 -60.40 28.60 -46.13
C ILE A 558 -60.54 27.08 -45.79
N HIS A 559 -61.16 26.72 -44.66
CA HIS A 559 -61.77 25.40 -44.30
C HIS A 559 -60.88 24.11 -44.35
N THR A 560 -61.00 23.04 -43.56
CA THR A 560 -61.80 22.59 -42.39
C THR A 560 -61.24 21.21 -41.96
N LEU A 561 -61.41 20.87 -40.66
CA LEU A 561 -61.71 19.55 -40.06
C LEU A 561 -60.80 18.34 -40.35
N GLY A 562 -60.31 17.72 -39.27
CA GLY A 562 -59.83 16.33 -39.31
C GLY A 562 -59.19 15.85 -38.01
N THR A 563 -59.97 15.23 -37.15
CA THR A 563 -59.60 14.52 -35.91
C THR A 563 -58.62 13.36 -36.12
N ALA A 564 -57.69 13.11 -35.19
CA ALA A 564 -57.56 11.86 -34.40
C ALA A 564 -56.12 11.49 -33.95
N LYS A 565 -55.97 11.44 -32.61
CA LYS A 565 -55.21 10.53 -31.72
C LYS A 565 -53.69 10.22 -31.86
N PRO A 566 -53.02 9.88 -30.73
CA PRO A 566 -51.56 9.93 -30.58
C PRO A 566 -50.88 8.56 -30.50
N ARG A 567 -49.56 8.51 -30.73
CA ARG A 567 -48.60 7.64 -30.01
C ARG A 567 -47.14 7.87 -30.46
N GLY A 568 -46.25 8.03 -29.48
CA GLY A 568 -44.96 7.31 -29.46
C GLY A 568 -43.67 8.08 -29.76
N GLY A 569 -42.89 8.36 -28.70
CA GLY A 569 -41.47 8.01 -28.61
C GLY A 569 -40.42 8.89 -29.32
N MET A 570 -39.60 9.59 -28.54
CA MET A 570 -38.37 10.24 -29.01
C MET A 570 -37.18 9.78 -28.15
N LYS A 571 -36.23 9.06 -28.75
CA LYS A 571 -34.84 8.91 -28.26
C LYS A 571 -33.95 9.70 -29.22
N ARG A 572 -33.04 10.54 -28.69
CA ARG A 572 -32.00 11.23 -29.46
C ARG A 572 -30.64 10.57 -29.22
N SER A 573 -29.94 10.41 -30.34
CA SER A 573 -28.54 10.02 -30.52
C SER A 573 -27.63 11.26 -30.45
N ALA A 574 -26.37 11.06 -30.04
CA ALA A 574 -25.27 12.01 -30.23
C ALA A 574 -24.25 11.39 -31.21
N ALA A 575 -23.84 12.20 -32.17
CA ALA A 575 -23.01 11.83 -33.31
C ALA A 575 -21.52 12.20 -33.12
N SER A 576 -20.67 11.36 -33.70
CA SER A 576 -19.24 11.51 -33.93
C SER A 576 -18.90 12.52 -35.04
N TYR A 577 -17.76 13.20 -34.92
CA TYR A 577 -17.10 13.92 -36.02
C TYR A 577 -15.87 13.15 -36.49
N GLY A 578 -15.70 13.03 -37.82
CA GLY A 578 -14.49 12.53 -38.48
C GLY A 578 -14.03 13.50 -39.56
N MET A 579 -12.88 13.19 -40.19
CA MET A 579 -12.44 13.54 -41.56
C MET A 579 -10.94 13.14 -41.76
N PRO A 580 -10.38 13.03 -42.98
CA PRO A 580 -10.96 12.53 -44.24
C PRO A 580 -10.03 11.57 -45.04
N ASN A 581 -10.58 11.00 -46.14
CA ASN A 581 -10.01 10.02 -47.07
C ASN A 581 -9.08 10.58 -48.18
N ARG A 582 -8.19 9.71 -48.70
CA ARG A 582 -7.80 9.49 -50.12
C ARG A 582 -6.66 8.45 -50.17
N GLU A 583 -6.42 7.59 -51.16
CA GLU A 583 -7.04 7.14 -52.41
C GLU A 583 -6.34 5.79 -52.76
N THR A 584 -7.00 4.94 -53.55
CA THR A 584 -6.62 3.56 -53.94
C THR A 584 -5.52 3.44 -55.00
N THR A 585 -4.65 2.41 -54.92
CA THR A 585 -4.05 1.70 -56.08
C THR A 585 -3.50 0.28 -55.74
N THR A 586 -4.07 -0.72 -56.43
CA THR A 586 -3.48 -1.92 -57.08
C THR A 586 -2.25 -2.68 -56.55
N ASP A 587 -2.50 -3.94 -56.18
CA ASP A 587 -2.02 -5.20 -56.81
C ASP A 587 -0.55 -5.70 -56.66
N SER A 588 -0.46 -7.04 -56.76
CA SER A 588 0.68 -7.95 -56.88
C SER A 588 1.37 -8.45 -55.59
N GLY A 589 1.21 -9.76 -55.37
CA GLY A 589 1.87 -10.50 -54.31
C GLY A 589 3.29 -10.93 -54.68
N VAL A 590 4.07 -11.23 -53.64
CA VAL A 590 5.21 -12.15 -53.72
C VAL A 590 5.22 -12.97 -52.43
N ASN A 591 5.12 -14.27 -52.61
CA ASN A 591 5.32 -15.31 -51.61
C ASN A 591 6.83 -15.62 -51.58
N LEU A 592 7.47 -15.70 -50.42
CA LEU A 592 8.69 -16.52 -50.22
C LEU A 592 8.93 -16.79 -48.73
N SER A 593 8.85 -18.09 -48.44
CA SER A 593 9.33 -18.86 -47.30
C SER A 593 10.68 -18.42 -46.71
N GLY A 594 10.84 -18.58 -45.38
CA GLY A 594 12.18 -18.62 -44.78
C GLY A 594 12.24 -18.65 -43.25
N LEU A 595 12.35 -19.86 -42.70
CA LEU A 595 13.23 -20.24 -41.60
C LEU A 595 12.93 -19.77 -40.16
N GLY A 596 12.60 -20.77 -39.32
CA GLY A 596 13.48 -21.07 -38.17
C GLY A 596 12.94 -20.77 -36.77
N ARG A 597 11.96 -21.54 -36.29
CA ARG A 597 11.86 -21.81 -34.84
C ARG A 597 13.08 -22.64 -34.44
N LYS A 598 13.93 -22.09 -33.56
CA LYS A 598 14.93 -22.89 -32.81
C LYS A 598 14.60 -22.85 -31.33
N GLN A 599 14.20 -24.03 -30.84
CA GLN A 599 14.37 -24.46 -29.46
C GLN A 599 15.87 -24.62 -29.13
N TYR A 600 16.25 -24.24 -27.92
CA TYR A 600 17.27 -24.91 -27.10
C TYR A 600 16.70 -24.90 -25.66
N SER A 601 16.24 -26.01 -25.09
CA SER A 601 16.98 -27.17 -24.58
C SER A 601 17.79 -26.83 -23.32
N ILE A 602 17.17 -27.06 -22.16
CA ILE A 602 17.84 -27.19 -20.86
C ILE A 602 18.53 -28.55 -20.86
N ALA A 603 19.85 -28.56 -20.82
CA ALA A 603 20.64 -29.78 -20.70
C ALA A 603 20.58 -30.29 -19.25
N THR A 604 19.71 -31.27 -19.00
CA THR A 604 19.89 -32.24 -17.92
C THR A 604 20.82 -33.35 -18.39
N ARG A 605 21.87 -33.65 -17.62
CA ARG A 605 22.34 -35.03 -17.48
C ARG A 605 22.61 -35.36 -16.02
N PRO A 606 22.20 -36.57 -15.58
CA PRO A 606 22.37 -37.06 -14.23
C PRO A 606 23.74 -37.75 -14.09
N SER A 607 24.40 -37.59 -12.96
CA SER A 607 25.35 -38.59 -12.49
C SER A 607 24.68 -39.35 -11.36
N GLU A 608 24.22 -40.55 -11.70
CA GLU A 608 23.88 -41.62 -10.78
C GLU A 608 25.04 -41.85 -9.81
N VAL A 609 24.75 -41.81 -8.51
CA VAL A 609 25.55 -42.53 -7.51
C VAL A 609 24.58 -43.42 -6.76
N HIS A 610 24.69 -44.72 -7.04
CA HIS A 610 24.14 -45.78 -6.22
C HIS A 610 24.67 -45.63 -4.79
N LEU A 611 23.77 -45.49 -3.83
CA LEU A 611 24.04 -45.86 -2.44
C LEU A 611 23.08 -46.98 -2.07
N SER A 612 23.63 -48.19 -2.20
CA SER A 612 23.17 -49.42 -1.59
C SER A 612 22.89 -49.23 -0.11
N ARG A 613 21.75 -49.77 0.33
CA ARG A 613 21.49 -50.12 1.74
C ARG A 613 22.69 -50.90 2.30
N MET A 614 23.38 -50.33 3.28
CA MET A 614 23.95 -51.11 4.37
C MET A 614 23.06 -50.85 5.58
N ILE A 615 22.27 -51.88 5.88
CA ILE A 615 21.83 -52.17 7.23
C ILE A 615 23.08 -52.72 7.91
N ASP A 616 23.50 -52.08 8.99
CA ASP A 616 24.10 -52.81 10.11
C ASP A 616 23.66 -52.14 11.41
N ASP A 617 23.17 -53.01 12.27
CA ASP A 617 22.84 -52.79 13.67
C ASP A 617 24.07 -52.30 14.44
N ASP A 618 23.89 -51.34 15.33
CA ASP A 618 24.13 -51.56 16.75
C ASP A 618 23.75 -50.33 17.57
N GLY A 619 23.02 -50.59 18.65
CA GLY A 619 22.35 -49.60 19.45
C GLY A 619 23.27 -48.79 20.38
N ARG A 620 22.93 -47.52 20.51
CA ARG A 620 22.68 -46.80 21.77
C ARG A 620 21.93 -45.52 21.49
#